data_AF-A0A7Z9FZE4-F1
#
_entry.id   AF-A0A7Z9FZE4-F1
#
_cell.length_a   1.000
_cell.length_b   1.000
_cell.length_c   1.000
_cell.angle_alpha   90.00
_cell.angle_beta   90.00
_cell.angle_gamma   90.00
#
_symmetry.space_group_name_H-M   'P 1'
#
loop_
_entity.id
_entity.type
_entity.pdbx_description
1 polymer ?
#
loop_
_entity_poly.entity_id
_entity_poly.type
_entity_poly.pdbx_seq_one_letter_code
_entity_poly.pdbx_strand_id
1 'polypeptide(L)'
;MQKINLQAISQEEMVSPRSKYRVLRRHISQHLRAQDKDDREPPYEIEHVILSSGKKNFPYHVHASCWELYYVLSGIGKIRTDTGISNIGVGDSIMCPPGEAHQ
;
A
#
# COMPACT_ATOMS: atom_id res chain seq x y z
N MET A 1 -20.07 8.73 -12.63
CA MET A 1 -18.74 9.10 -12.10
C MET A 1 -18.66 8.59 -10.68
N GLN A 2 -17.67 7.76 -10.35
CA GLN A 2 -17.42 7.31 -8.99
C GLN A 2 -16.49 8.31 -8.29
N LYS A 3 -16.81 8.69 -7.05
CA LYS A 3 -16.01 9.60 -6.24
C LYS A 3 -16.18 9.24 -4.78
N ILE A 4 -15.09 9.18 -4.04
CA ILE A 4 -15.12 9.01 -2.59
C ILE A 4 -14.09 9.92 -1.94
N ASN A 5 -14.43 10.49 -0.77
CA ASN A 5 -13.47 11.20 0.06
C ASN A 5 -12.82 10.19 1.02
N LEU A 6 -11.52 10.30 1.27
CA LEU A 6 -10.80 9.38 2.14
C LEU A 6 -11.38 9.31 3.57
N GLN A 7 -11.93 10.40 4.10
CA GLN A 7 -12.55 10.45 5.42
C GLN A 7 -13.84 9.63 5.51
N ALA A 8 -14.48 9.35 4.37
CA ALA A 8 -15.66 8.49 4.30
C ALA A 8 -15.30 6.99 4.29
N ILE A 9 -14.01 6.64 4.20
CA ILE A 9 -13.55 5.26 4.20
C ILE A 9 -13.10 4.87 5.61
N SER A 10 -13.72 3.81 6.15
CA SER A 10 -13.31 3.24 7.44
C SER A 10 -11.86 2.80 7.38
N GLN A 11 -11.11 3.14 8.42
CA GLN A 11 -9.74 2.69 8.55
C GLN A 11 -9.72 1.31 9.21
N GLU A 12 -9.07 0.37 8.55
CA GLU A 12 -8.87 -0.98 9.05
C GLU A 12 -7.45 -1.12 9.59
N GLU A 13 -7.30 -1.95 10.62
CA GLU A 13 -6.01 -2.27 11.19
C GLU A 13 -5.66 -3.74 10.91
N MET A 14 -4.57 -3.96 10.21
CA MET A 14 -4.01 -5.30 10.04
C MET A 14 -2.84 -5.47 11.00
N VAL A 15 -2.88 -6.52 11.82
CA VAL A 15 -1.80 -6.92 12.73
C VAL A 15 -1.49 -8.39 12.55
N SER A 16 -0.23 -8.72 12.32
CA SER A 16 0.22 -10.12 12.30
C SER A 16 0.16 -10.77 13.70
N PRO A 17 0.06 -12.11 13.82
CA PRO A 17 -0.03 -12.79 15.12
C PRO A 17 1.08 -12.48 16.13
N ARG A 18 2.28 -12.11 15.63
CA ARG A 18 3.44 -11.72 16.46
C ARG A 18 3.68 -10.21 16.49
N SER A 19 2.74 -9.40 16.00
CA SER A 19 2.81 -7.94 15.95
C SER A 19 4.05 -7.37 15.24
N LYS A 20 4.70 -8.20 14.40
CA LYS A 20 5.87 -7.85 13.59
C LYS A 20 5.45 -6.95 12.42
N TYR A 21 4.34 -7.32 11.80
CA TYR A 21 3.69 -6.56 10.74
C TYR A 21 2.44 -5.87 11.32
N ARG A 22 2.30 -4.59 11.01
CA ARG A 22 1.17 -3.76 11.43
C ARG A 22 1.03 -2.58 10.47
N VAL A 23 -0.17 -2.38 9.95
CA VAL A 23 -0.52 -1.26 9.07
C VAL A 23 -1.96 -0.83 9.34
N LEU A 24 -2.23 0.46 9.22
CA LEU A 24 -3.59 0.98 9.13
C LEU A 24 -3.87 1.27 7.66
N ARG A 25 -4.99 0.80 7.11
CA ARG A 25 -5.29 0.92 5.68
C ARG A 25 -6.71 1.41 5.43
N ARG A 26 -6.88 2.11 4.31
CA ARG A 26 -8.17 2.47 3.71
C ARG A 26 -8.16 2.03 2.25
N HIS A 27 -9.05 1.12 1.90
CA HIS A 27 -9.15 0.52 0.56
C HIS A 27 -9.91 1.42 -0.41
N ILE A 28 -9.23 2.33 -1.11
CA ILE A 28 -9.87 3.31 -1.99
C ILE A 28 -10.50 2.62 -3.21
N SER A 29 -9.74 1.79 -3.93
CA SER A 29 -10.25 1.10 -5.13
C SER A 29 -11.43 0.18 -4.84
N GLN A 30 -11.40 -0.55 -3.71
CA GLN A 30 -12.51 -1.44 -3.35
C GLN A 30 -13.82 -0.67 -3.12
N HIS A 31 -13.75 0.48 -2.42
CA HIS A 31 -14.93 1.32 -2.18
C HIS A 31 -15.45 2.01 -3.46
N LEU A 32 -14.57 2.32 -4.41
CA LEU A 32 -14.99 2.84 -5.72
C LEU A 32 -15.61 1.72 -6.57
N ARG A 33 -15.01 0.53 -6.60
CA ARG A 33 -15.54 -0.64 -7.32
C ARG A 33 -16.93 -1.03 -6.82
N ALA A 34 -17.18 -0.98 -5.51
CA ALA A 34 -18.50 -1.24 -4.94
C ALA A 34 -19.61 -0.28 -5.45
N GLN A 35 -19.25 0.86 -6.03
CA GLN A 35 -20.17 1.81 -6.66
C GLN A 35 -20.33 1.55 -8.17
N ASP A 36 -19.57 0.61 -8.74
CA ASP A 36 -19.69 0.24 -10.15
C ASP A 36 -20.89 -0.67 -10.38
N LYS A 37 -21.86 -0.19 -11.16
CA LYS A 37 -23.03 -0.98 -11.54
C LYS A 37 -22.72 -2.01 -12.62
N ASP A 38 -21.62 -1.80 -13.36
CA ASP A 38 -21.18 -2.69 -14.42
C ASP A 38 -20.18 -3.75 -13.92
N ASP A 39 -19.86 -3.74 -12.62
CA ASP A 39 -18.86 -4.61 -11.95
C ASP A 39 -17.55 -4.77 -12.73
N ARG A 40 -17.01 -3.65 -13.23
CA ARG A 40 -15.71 -3.67 -13.91
C ARG A 40 -14.60 -3.85 -12.90
N GLU A 41 -13.58 -4.60 -13.29
CA GLU A 41 -12.36 -4.79 -12.52
C GLU A 41 -11.29 -3.78 -12.95
N PRO A 42 -10.85 -2.87 -12.05
CA PRO A 42 -9.78 -1.94 -12.38
C PRO A 42 -8.44 -2.69 -12.46
N PRO A 43 -7.53 -2.30 -13.38
CA PRO A 43 -6.21 -2.92 -13.49
C PRO A 43 -5.25 -2.45 -12.38
N TYR A 44 -5.77 -1.86 -11.30
CA TYR A 44 -5.00 -1.30 -10.19
C TYR A 44 -5.80 -1.31 -8.89
N GLU A 45 -5.07 -1.37 -7.78
CA GLU A 45 -5.59 -1.10 -6.45
C GLU A 45 -4.88 0.13 -5.88
N ILE A 46 -5.66 1.08 -5.36
CA ILE A 46 -5.16 2.24 -4.63
C ILE A 46 -5.63 2.14 -3.21
N GLU A 47 -4.69 2.34 -2.29
CA GLU A 47 -4.93 2.35 -0.87
C GLU A 47 -4.20 3.49 -0.21
N HIS A 48 -4.76 3.98 0.89
CA HIS A 48 -4.05 4.86 1.79
C HIS A 48 -3.58 4.07 3.00
N VAL A 49 -2.27 4.00 3.19
CA VAL A 49 -1.63 3.22 4.25
C VAL A 49 -0.92 4.12 5.26
N ILE A 50 -1.00 3.78 6.54
CA ILE A 50 -0.23 4.41 7.62
C ILE A 50 0.57 3.32 8.31
N LEU A 51 1.90 3.44 8.24
CA LEU A 51 2.84 2.56 8.91
C LEU A 51 3.29 3.19 10.23
N SER A 52 3.02 2.53 11.36
CA SER A 52 3.47 3.02 12.66
C SER A 52 5.00 2.91 12.80
N SER A 53 5.60 3.81 13.58
CA SER A 53 7.04 3.79 13.86
C SER A 53 7.53 2.41 14.32
N GLY A 54 8.62 1.94 13.72
CA GLY A 54 9.24 0.64 14.01
C GLY A 54 8.47 -0.59 13.47
N LYS A 55 7.33 -0.41 12.80
CA LYS A 55 6.56 -1.50 12.19
C LYS A 55 6.93 -1.70 10.72
N LYS A 56 6.52 -2.85 10.18
CA LYS A 56 6.63 -3.21 8.76
C LYS A 56 5.23 -3.49 8.22
N ASN A 57 5.00 -3.18 6.96
CA ASN A 57 3.69 -3.41 6.34
C ASN A 57 3.41 -4.91 6.15
N PHE A 58 4.34 -5.61 5.50
CA PHE A 58 4.22 -7.04 5.15
C PHE A 58 5.61 -7.73 5.11
N PRO A 59 5.70 -9.07 5.00
CA PRO A 59 6.96 -9.79 4.82
C PRO A 59 7.68 -9.41 3.51
N TYR A 60 9.00 -9.58 3.45
CA TYR A 60 9.72 -9.37 2.18
C TYR A 60 9.17 -10.33 1.12
N HIS A 61 8.72 -9.78 0.00
CA HIS A 61 7.90 -10.50 -0.98
C HIS A 61 8.10 -9.97 -2.39
N VAL A 62 7.54 -10.68 -3.37
CA VAL A 62 7.60 -10.34 -4.80
C VAL A 62 6.26 -10.62 -5.45
N HIS A 63 5.85 -9.75 -6.38
CA HIS A 63 4.68 -9.97 -7.21
C HIS A 63 5.08 -10.69 -8.50
N ALA A 64 4.31 -11.72 -8.89
CA ALA A 64 4.58 -12.46 -10.12
C ALA A 64 4.22 -11.64 -11.38
N SER A 65 3.15 -10.84 -11.31
CA SER A 65 2.59 -10.12 -12.47
C SER A 65 2.14 -8.70 -12.17
N CYS A 66 1.97 -8.34 -10.90
CA CYS A 66 1.47 -7.02 -10.51
C CYS A 66 2.61 -6.04 -10.26
N TRP A 67 2.41 -4.80 -10.67
CA TRP A 67 3.25 -3.68 -10.26
C TRP A 67 2.71 -3.14 -8.94
N GLU A 68 3.61 -2.68 -8.07
CA GLU A 68 3.24 -1.96 -6.86
C GLU A 68 3.98 -0.61 -6.82
N LEU A 69 3.26 0.45 -6.51
CA LEU A 69 3.81 1.81 -6.42
C LEU A 69 3.52 2.38 -5.04
N TYR A 70 4.56 2.82 -4.35
CA TYR A 70 4.44 3.64 -3.15
C TYR A 70 4.64 5.12 -3.48
N TYR A 71 3.80 5.96 -2.90
CA TYR A 71 3.99 7.40 -2.87
C TYR A 71 3.94 7.90 -1.42
N VAL A 72 5.03 8.49 -0.94
CA VAL A 72 5.15 8.89 0.46
C VAL A 72 4.48 10.24 0.69
N LEU A 73 3.28 10.20 1.30
CA LEU A 73 2.49 11.40 1.60
C LEU A 73 3.00 12.19 2.81
N SER A 74 3.54 11.50 3.81
CA SER A 74 4.06 12.14 5.03
C SER A 74 5.03 11.20 5.77
N GLY A 75 5.85 11.78 6.65
CA GLY A 75 6.79 11.03 7.48
C GLY A 75 8.04 10.56 6.73
N ILE A 76 8.72 9.60 7.34
CA ILE A 76 9.94 8.97 6.83
C ILE A 76 9.86 7.46 7.05
N GLY A 77 10.59 6.71 6.24
CA GLY A 77 10.62 5.26 6.32
C GLY A 77 11.87 4.67 5.70
N LYS A 78 11.80 3.37 5.47
CA LYS A 78 12.82 2.61 4.73
C LYS A 78 12.12 1.66 3.78
N ILE A 79 12.65 1.53 2.57
CA ILE A 79 12.29 0.46 1.63
C ILE A 79 13.43 -0.53 1.59
N ARG A 80 13.10 -1.82 1.63
CA ARG A 80 14.05 -2.90 1.41
C ARG A 80 13.81 -3.49 0.03
N THR A 81 14.87 -3.65 -0.74
CA THR A 81 14.91 -4.35 -2.03
C THR A 81 16.11 -5.31 -2.08
N ASP A 82 16.33 -5.97 -3.21
CA ASP A 82 17.48 -6.87 -3.38
C ASP A 82 18.83 -6.12 -3.37
N THR A 83 18.83 -4.81 -3.65
CA THR A 83 20.03 -3.97 -3.60
C THR A 83 20.36 -3.48 -2.20
N GLY A 84 19.45 -3.63 -1.24
CA GLY A 84 19.66 -3.26 0.15
C GLY A 84 18.49 -2.48 0.75
N ILE A 85 18.80 -1.61 1.72
CA ILE A 85 17.82 -0.77 2.42
C ILE A 85 18.12 0.69 2.14
N SER A 86 17.13 1.41 1.64
CA SER A 86 17.20 2.85 1.37
C SER A 86 16.22 3.61 2.25
N ASN A 87 16.60 4.80 2.71
CA ASN A 87 15.67 5.70 3.40
C ASN A 87 14.72 6.32 2.36
N ILE A 88 13.46 6.53 2.77
CA ILE A 88 12.44 7.20 1.97
C ILE A 88 11.79 8.31 2.80
N GLY A 89 11.33 9.37 2.15
CA GLY A 89 10.69 10.53 2.75
C GLY A 89 9.61 11.13 1.87
N VAL A 90 9.01 12.22 2.35
CA VAL A 90 7.87 12.88 1.69
C VAL A 90 8.19 13.24 0.24
N GLY A 91 7.30 12.84 -0.67
CA GLY A 91 7.44 13.07 -2.11
C GLY A 91 8.18 11.98 -2.86
N ASP A 92 8.86 11.06 -2.16
CA ASP A 92 9.48 9.90 -2.81
C ASP A 92 8.41 8.97 -3.39
N SER A 93 8.70 8.46 -4.59
CA SER A 93 7.91 7.43 -5.26
C SER A 93 8.78 6.20 -5.48
N ILE A 94 8.26 5.03 -5.17
CA ILE A 94 8.98 3.77 -5.32
C ILE A 94 8.14 2.83 -6.15
N MET A 95 8.61 2.53 -7.36
CA MET A 95 7.99 1.55 -8.23
C MET A 95 8.65 0.19 -8.02
N CYS A 96 7.82 -0.83 -7.82
CA CYS A 96 8.22 -2.22 -7.70
C CYS A 96 7.59 -3.00 -8.87
N PRO A 97 8.32 -3.21 -9.98
CA PRO A 97 7.88 -4.05 -11.09
C PRO A 97 7.67 -5.51 -10.67
N PRO A 98 6.92 -6.30 -11.49
CA PRO A 98 6.84 -7.75 -11.32
C PRO A 98 8.23 -8.38 -11.30
N GLY A 99 8.45 -9.32 -10.38
CA GLY A 99 9.73 -9.99 -10.20
C GLY A 99 10.73 -9.24 -9.30
N GLU A 100 10.45 -7.99 -8.90
CA GLU A 100 11.32 -7.24 -7.98
C GLU A 100 10.83 -7.37 -6.53
N ALA A 101 11.65 -8.03 -5.70
CA ALA A 101 11.30 -8.25 -4.31
C ALA A 101 11.44 -6.96 -3.48
N HIS A 102 10.48 -6.73 -2.58
CA HIS A 102 10.43 -5.50 -1.76
C HIS A 102 9.71 -5.67 -0.41
N GLN A 103 9.97 -4.71 0.48
CA GLN A 103 9.33 -4.52 1.80
C GLN A 103 9.33 -3.07 2.25
#